data_AF-A0A4P2QGF1-F1
#
_entry.id   AF-A0A4P2QGF1-F1
#
_cell.length_a   1.000
_cell.length_b   1.000
_cell.length_c   1.000
_cell.angle_alpha   90.00
_cell.angle_beta   90.00
_cell.angle_gamma   90.00
#
_symmetry.space_group_name_H-M   'P 1'
#
loop_
_entity.id
_entity.type
_entity.pdbx_description
1 polymer ?
#
loop_
_entity_poly.entity_id
_entity_poly.type
_entity_poly.pdbx_seq_one_letter_code
_entity_poly.pdbx_strand_id
1 'polypeptide(L)'
;MWKNQYLLAMALCAGALSTLGMGCELIATVDRSRIPGDDGVTDGCADGTKNGDETDIDCGGPTCPQCELAKACTAKEDCASGFCADGVCCNAACGAECDACTAALKESGEEDGSCGPSKAESECGEATCSEGVQTARGTCDGTSVECAPGEETSCETFACDPEANACFSECSEDTQCAKCHVCDGETCSLAPAGTPGLGCEDDQACDAAGECKAANGQECTDAADCGSGICVDGVCCDTACDSACQACNVEGSAGTCSNVPLGAEDGMDCSDINVCDGEGACKLAEGQRCATDDECASGNCLGTVFTCDEIATPDP
;
A
#
# COMPACT_ATOMS: atom_id res chain seq x y z
N MET A 1 -46.65 -33.71 61.31
CA MET A 1 -47.49 -32.59 61.79
C MET A 1 -47.44 -31.54 60.69
N TRP A 2 -48.45 -31.05 59.99
CA TRP A 2 -49.93 -31.06 59.96
C TRP A 2 -50.32 -30.94 58.46
N LYS A 3 -51.15 -31.83 57.90
CA LYS A 3 -52.60 -31.68 57.62
C LYS A 3 -53.01 -30.59 56.61
N ASN A 4 -53.49 -31.05 55.45
CA ASN A 4 -54.49 -30.42 54.56
C ASN A 4 -55.51 -29.56 55.32
N GLN A 5 -55.77 -28.33 54.84
CA GLN A 5 -57.10 -27.72 54.95
C GLN A 5 -57.44 -26.85 53.72
N TYR A 6 -58.54 -27.24 53.09
CA TYR A 6 -59.37 -26.45 52.19
C TYR A 6 -59.88 -25.19 52.89
N LEU A 7 -59.90 -24.05 52.19
CA LEU A 7 -60.66 -22.86 52.61
C LEU A 7 -61.73 -22.55 51.55
N LEU A 8 -62.97 -22.80 51.95
CA LEU A 8 -64.20 -22.34 51.32
C LEU A 8 -64.17 -20.82 51.15
N ALA A 9 -64.44 -20.32 49.94
CA ALA A 9 -64.93 -18.97 49.73
C ALA A 9 -66.47 -19.01 49.74
N MET A 10 -67.07 -18.62 50.86
CA MET A 10 -68.46 -18.17 50.91
C MET A 10 -68.48 -16.73 51.42
N ALA A 11 -68.85 -15.80 50.54
CA ALA A 11 -69.36 -14.50 50.94
C ALA A 11 -70.74 -14.31 50.27
N LEU A 12 -71.77 -14.46 51.10
CA LEU A 12 -73.14 -14.02 50.86
C LEU A 12 -73.16 -12.48 50.76
N CYS A 13 -73.80 -11.94 49.73
CA CYS A 13 -74.50 -10.66 49.84
C CYS A 13 -75.83 -10.75 49.10
N ALA A 14 -76.90 -10.61 49.88
CA ALA A 14 -78.29 -10.59 49.47
C ALA A 14 -78.59 -9.33 48.62
N GLY A 15 -79.57 -9.45 47.73
CA GLY A 15 -79.92 -8.40 46.78
C GLY A 15 -80.61 -7.18 47.37
N ALA A 16 -80.52 -6.08 46.63
CA ALA A 16 -81.56 -5.05 46.51
C ALA A 16 -81.33 -4.25 45.22
N LEU A 17 -82.35 -4.19 44.35
CA LEU A 17 -82.44 -3.21 43.27
C LEU A 17 -82.65 -1.80 43.86
N SER A 18 -81.87 -0.80 43.46
CA SER A 18 -82.35 0.59 43.25
C SER A 18 -81.34 1.43 42.46
N THR A 19 -81.79 1.87 41.27
CA THR A 19 -81.60 3.19 40.63
C THR A 19 -80.36 4.05 40.90
N LEU A 20 -79.68 4.39 39.79
CA LEU A 20 -79.03 5.67 39.46
C LEU A 20 -77.96 6.24 40.41
N GLY A 21 -76.70 6.21 39.95
CA GLY A 21 -75.70 7.22 40.31
C GLY A 21 -74.34 6.68 40.75
N MET A 22 -73.34 6.91 39.89
CA MET A 22 -71.90 7.12 40.18
C MET A 22 -71.10 5.99 40.86
N GLY A 23 -70.12 5.48 40.09
CA GLY A 23 -68.78 5.16 40.58
C GLY A 23 -68.61 3.90 41.42
N CYS A 24 -68.14 2.83 40.80
CA CYS A 24 -67.15 1.95 41.42
C CYS A 24 -66.41 1.22 40.30
N GLU A 25 -65.32 1.81 39.81
CA GLU A 25 -64.30 1.04 39.11
C GLU A 25 -63.84 -0.06 40.08
N LEU A 26 -64.00 -1.32 39.68
CA LEU A 26 -63.33 -2.40 40.34
C LEU A 26 -61.86 -2.36 39.91
N ILE A 27 -61.12 -1.39 40.42
CA ILE A 27 -59.65 -1.43 40.40
C ILE A 27 -59.28 -2.47 41.47
N ALA A 28 -59.31 -3.74 41.10
CA ALA A 28 -58.50 -4.72 41.79
C ALA A 28 -57.04 -4.41 41.43
N THR A 29 -56.42 -3.47 42.14
CA THR A 29 -54.96 -3.39 42.17
C THR A 29 -54.50 -4.70 42.81
N VAL A 30 -54.08 -5.65 41.97
CA VAL A 30 -53.27 -6.76 42.45
C VAL A 30 -51.94 -6.13 42.86
N ASP A 31 -51.78 -5.96 44.17
CA ASP A 31 -50.52 -5.58 44.81
C ASP A 31 -49.52 -6.73 44.59
N ARG A 32 -48.83 -6.69 43.44
CA ARG A 32 -47.85 -7.70 42.98
C ARG A 32 -46.67 -7.85 43.95
N SER A 33 -46.43 -6.82 44.76
CA SER A 33 -45.40 -6.72 45.81
C SER A 33 -45.47 -7.80 46.92
N ARG A 34 -46.47 -8.68 46.91
CA ARG A 34 -46.63 -9.77 47.89
C ARG A 34 -46.42 -11.17 47.31
N ILE A 35 -46.01 -11.28 46.05
CA ILE A 35 -45.52 -12.55 45.50
C ILE A 35 -44.07 -12.73 45.99
N PRO A 36 -43.75 -13.76 46.79
CA PRO A 36 -42.37 -14.03 47.19
C PRO A 36 -41.55 -14.36 45.94
N GLY A 37 -40.65 -13.46 45.54
CA GLY A 37 -39.86 -13.51 44.30
C GLY A 37 -40.02 -12.30 43.38
N ASP A 38 -40.90 -11.35 43.70
CA ASP A 38 -41.10 -10.08 42.97
C ASP A 38 -40.50 -8.90 43.77
N ASP A 39 -39.17 -8.90 43.91
CA ASP A 39 -38.44 -7.73 44.38
C ASP A 39 -38.29 -6.80 43.18
N GLY A 40 -39.08 -5.72 43.10
CA GLY A 40 -39.14 -4.74 42.00
C GLY A 40 -37.86 -3.94 41.70
N VAL A 41 -36.70 -4.54 41.93
CA VAL A 41 -35.48 -4.38 41.14
C VAL A 41 -35.20 -5.74 40.51
N THR A 42 -36.08 -6.17 39.61
CA THR A 42 -35.81 -7.27 38.70
C THR A 42 -35.14 -6.65 37.48
N ASP A 43 -33.97 -7.13 37.14
CA ASP A 43 -33.03 -6.69 36.08
C ASP A 43 -33.60 -6.66 34.64
N GLY A 44 -34.92 -6.62 34.43
CA GLY A 44 -35.56 -6.67 33.11
C GLY A 44 -35.55 -8.06 32.47
N CYS A 45 -34.51 -8.87 32.73
CA CYS A 45 -34.11 -10.13 32.08
C CYS A 45 -35.13 -11.26 31.90
N ALA A 46 -36.39 -11.12 32.29
CA ALA A 46 -37.42 -12.15 32.13
C ALA A 46 -38.85 -11.56 32.09
N ASP A 47 -38.98 -10.30 31.69
CA ASP A 47 -40.24 -9.58 31.66
C ASP A 47 -40.92 -9.52 30.28
N GLY A 48 -40.30 -10.12 29.25
CA GLY A 48 -40.82 -10.22 27.89
C GLY A 48 -40.60 -8.95 27.07
N THR A 49 -39.83 -7.98 27.58
CA THR A 49 -39.61 -6.68 26.94
C THR A 49 -38.12 -6.35 26.92
N LYS A 50 -37.57 -6.08 25.73
CA LYS A 50 -36.18 -5.61 25.61
C LYS A 50 -35.95 -4.32 26.40
N ASN A 51 -35.32 -4.40 27.57
CA ASN A 51 -35.08 -3.25 28.45
C ASN A 51 -33.80 -3.42 29.29
N GLY A 52 -33.46 -2.40 30.09
CA GLY A 52 -32.23 -2.41 30.89
C GLY A 52 -30.98 -2.52 30.01
N ASP A 53 -30.11 -3.47 30.35
CA ASP A 53 -28.85 -3.73 29.63
C ASP A 53 -28.96 -4.90 28.62
N GLU A 54 -30.17 -5.40 28.33
CA GLU A 54 -30.42 -6.51 27.42
C GLU A 54 -30.03 -6.20 25.95
N THR A 55 -29.43 -7.18 25.27
CA THR A 55 -29.13 -7.07 23.83
C THR A 55 -30.21 -7.69 22.95
N ASP A 56 -31.02 -8.61 23.48
CA ASP A 56 -32.28 -9.08 22.90
C ASP A 56 -33.30 -9.30 24.04
N ILE A 57 -34.58 -9.51 23.72
CA ILE A 57 -35.65 -9.68 24.72
C ILE A 57 -35.25 -10.74 25.75
N ASP A 58 -35.14 -10.32 27.02
CA ASP A 58 -34.82 -11.17 28.17
C ASP A 58 -33.42 -11.83 28.16
N CYS A 59 -32.46 -11.32 27.37
CA CYS A 59 -31.11 -11.88 27.33
C CYS A 59 -30.01 -10.90 26.88
N GLY A 60 -28.77 -11.29 27.15
CA GLY A 60 -27.56 -10.56 26.78
C GLY A 60 -27.26 -9.37 27.70
N GLY A 61 -26.12 -8.72 27.48
CA GLY A 61 -25.61 -7.72 28.41
C GLY A 61 -24.91 -8.35 29.62
N PRO A 62 -24.40 -7.51 30.54
CA PRO A 62 -23.54 -7.94 31.63
C PRO A 62 -24.27 -8.66 32.78
N THR A 63 -25.58 -8.48 32.91
CA THR A 63 -26.36 -8.93 34.08
C THR A 63 -27.38 -10.01 33.75
N CYS A 64 -27.90 -10.05 32.52
CA CYS A 64 -28.83 -11.08 32.07
C CYS A 64 -28.15 -12.38 31.59
N PRO A 65 -28.90 -13.49 31.48
CA PRO A 65 -28.40 -14.71 30.86
C PRO A 65 -27.98 -14.48 29.40
N GLN A 66 -27.01 -15.26 28.93
CA GLN A 66 -26.59 -15.19 27.53
C GLN A 66 -27.72 -15.61 26.58
N CYS A 67 -27.84 -14.89 25.47
CA CYS A 67 -28.77 -15.14 24.41
C CYS A 67 -28.47 -16.45 23.65
N GLU A 68 -29.54 -17.12 23.21
CA GLU A 68 -29.48 -18.27 22.32
C GLU A 68 -29.07 -17.86 20.89
N LEU A 69 -28.87 -18.83 20.00
CA LEU A 69 -28.59 -18.56 18.58
C LEU A 69 -29.71 -17.70 17.95
N ALA A 70 -29.35 -16.96 16.90
CA ALA A 70 -30.23 -16.06 16.13
C ALA A 70 -30.71 -14.80 16.88
N LYS A 71 -30.38 -14.67 18.17
CA LYS A 71 -30.74 -13.50 18.98
C LYS A 71 -29.77 -12.36 18.80
N ALA A 72 -30.25 -11.14 18.97
CA ALA A 72 -29.44 -9.93 18.85
C ALA A 72 -28.35 -9.85 19.93
N CYS A 73 -27.15 -9.44 19.53
CA CYS A 73 -26.00 -9.29 20.41
C CYS A 73 -25.19 -8.05 20.04
N THR A 74 -24.38 -7.57 20.98
CA THR A 74 -23.43 -6.46 20.78
C THR A 74 -22.00 -6.86 21.11
N ALA A 75 -21.83 -7.91 21.91
CA ALA A 75 -20.57 -8.47 22.35
C ALA A 75 -20.65 -10.00 22.34
N LYS A 76 -19.50 -10.66 22.27
CA LYS A 76 -19.41 -12.13 22.29
C LYS A 76 -19.93 -12.73 23.59
N GLU A 77 -19.82 -11.99 24.70
CA GLU A 77 -20.32 -12.37 26.02
C GLU A 77 -21.84 -12.46 26.06
N ASP A 78 -22.55 -11.76 25.17
CA ASP A 78 -24.00 -11.80 25.08
C ASP A 78 -24.51 -13.16 24.60
N CYS A 79 -23.68 -13.94 23.91
CA CYS A 79 -24.10 -15.17 23.25
C CYS A 79 -23.69 -16.41 24.03
N ALA A 80 -24.61 -17.35 24.20
CA ALA A 80 -24.32 -18.65 24.81
C ALA A 80 -23.27 -19.44 24.01
N SER A 81 -23.19 -19.20 22.70
CA SER A 81 -22.16 -19.75 21.82
C SER A 81 -20.79 -19.09 21.99
N GLY A 82 -20.72 -17.89 22.57
CA GLY A 82 -19.52 -17.06 22.63
C GLY A 82 -19.16 -16.39 21.30
N PHE A 83 -20.07 -16.37 20.32
CA PHE A 83 -19.86 -15.77 19.01
C PHE A 83 -20.98 -14.79 18.67
N CYS A 84 -20.65 -13.51 18.59
CA CYS A 84 -21.54 -12.47 18.10
C CYS A 84 -21.00 -11.99 16.75
N ALA A 85 -21.75 -12.25 15.67
CA ALA A 85 -21.39 -11.88 14.30
C ALA A 85 -22.62 -11.27 13.62
N ASP A 86 -22.44 -10.24 12.81
CA ASP A 86 -23.53 -9.48 12.16
C ASP A 86 -24.62 -8.96 13.15
N GLY A 87 -24.26 -8.77 14.41
CA GLY A 87 -25.20 -8.38 15.47
C GLY A 87 -26.15 -9.49 15.92
N VAL A 88 -25.90 -10.75 15.56
CA VAL A 88 -26.67 -11.91 16.02
C VAL A 88 -25.77 -13.02 16.58
N CYS A 89 -26.31 -13.79 17.53
CA CYS A 89 -25.60 -14.90 18.15
C CYS A 89 -25.47 -16.07 17.17
N CYS A 90 -24.23 -16.41 16.86
CA CYS A 90 -23.89 -17.35 15.80
C CYS A 90 -23.36 -18.68 16.33
N ASN A 91 -23.50 -19.74 15.54
CA ASN A 91 -23.01 -21.08 15.89
C ASN A 91 -21.48 -21.22 15.85
N ALA A 92 -20.80 -20.27 15.18
CA ALA A 92 -19.35 -20.19 15.04
C ALA A 92 -18.91 -18.72 14.96
N ALA A 93 -17.60 -18.47 14.94
CA ALA A 93 -17.07 -17.10 14.96
C ALA A 93 -17.42 -16.26 13.72
N CYS A 94 -17.67 -16.88 12.56
CA CYS A 94 -17.79 -16.18 11.26
C CYS A 94 -16.60 -15.24 11.02
N GLY A 95 -15.40 -15.81 11.07
CA GLY A 95 -14.15 -15.05 11.05
C GLY A 95 -13.56 -14.90 9.65
N ALA A 96 -14.12 -15.55 8.64
CA ALA A 96 -13.69 -15.35 7.25
C ALA A 96 -14.37 -14.10 6.67
N GLU A 97 -13.71 -13.48 5.69
CA GLU A 97 -14.14 -12.20 5.13
C GLU A 97 -15.47 -12.28 4.38
N CYS A 98 -15.81 -13.47 3.86
CA CYS A 98 -17.10 -13.74 3.22
C CYS A 98 -18.01 -14.64 4.08
N ASP A 99 -17.84 -14.65 5.40
CA ASP A 99 -18.82 -15.25 6.32
C ASP A 99 -19.94 -14.25 6.64
N ALA A 100 -21.16 -14.76 6.72
CA ALA A 100 -22.32 -14.05 7.25
C ALA A 100 -23.12 -14.96 8.20
N CYS A 101 -23.64 -14.36 9.27
CA CYS A 101 -24.49 -15.02 10.25
C CYS A 101 -25.97 -14.66 10.11
N THR A 102 -26.28 -13.46 9.63
CA THR A 102 -27.68 -13.06 9.41
C THR A 102 -28.22 -13.59 8.08
N ALA A 103 -29.49 -13.97 8.06
CA ALA A 103 -30.21 -14.41 6.88
C ALA A 103 -30.16 -13.38 5.75
N ALA A 104 -30.16 -12.10 6.11
CA ALA A 104 -30.13 -10.99 5.16
C ALA A 104 -28.78 -10.85 4.43
N LEU A 105 -27.68 -11.31 5.02
CA LEU A 105 -26.33 -11.17 4.47
C LEU A 105 -25.82 -12.46 3.83
N LYS A 106 -26.45 -13.61 4.12
CA LYS A 106 -26.12 -14.90 3.49
C LYS A 106 -26.71 -15.02 2.08
N GLU A 107 -25.98 -15.71 1.20
CA GLU A 107 -26.50 -16.11 -0.11
C GLU A 107 -27.66 -17.11 0.03
N SER A 108 -27.57 -18.03 1.00
CA SER A 108 -28.61 -19.04 1.24
C SER A 108 -29.95 -18.45 1.69
N GLY A 109 -29.95 -17.25 2.28
CA GLY A 109 -31.13 -16.63 2.88
C GLY A 109 -31.70 -17.41 4.08
N GLU A 110 -30.96 -18.38 4.62
CA GLU A 110 -31.36 -19.20 5.76
C GLU A 110 -31.42 -18.37 7.05
N GLU A 111 -32.21 -18.84 8.02
CA GLU A 111 -32.42 -18.17 9.32
C GLU A 111 -31.13 -17.72 10.03
N ASP A 112 -31.24 -16.66 10.84
CA ASP A 112 -30.13 -16.08 11.58
C ASP A 112 -29.46 -17.13 12.50
N GLY A 113 -28.19 -16.93 12.83
CA GLY A 113 -27.48 -17.73 13.84
C GLY A 113 -26.72 -18.94 13.31
N SER A 114 -26.76 -19.21 12.00
CA SER A 114 -25.84 -20.15 11.34
C SER A 114 -24.91 -19.41 10.40
N CYS A 115 -23.61 -19.62 10.59
CA CYS A 115 -22.56 -19.11 9.72
C CYS A 115 -22.62 -19.76 8.32
N GLY A 116 -22.43 -18.97 7.28
CA GLY A 116 -22.37 -19.43 5.90
C GLY A 116 -21.85 -18.34 4.95
N PRO A 117 -21.69 -18.66 3.66
CA PRO A 117 -21.22 -17.70 2.68
C PRO A 117 -22.15 -16.49 2.59
N SER A 118 -21.54 -15.31 2.60
CA SER A 118 -22.21 -14.04 2.36
C SER A 118 -22.71 -13.96 0.92
N LYS A 119 -23.59 -12.99 0.64
CA LYS A 119 -24.16 -12.79 -0.71
C LYS A 119 -23.09 -12.57 -1.75
N ALA A 120 -23.33 -13.09 -2.96
CA ALA A 120 -22.53 -12.74 -4.11
C ALA A 120 -22.47 -11.21 -4.29
N GLU A 121 -21.33 -10.70 -4.77
CA GLU A 121 -21.07 -9.26 -4.98
C GLU A 121 -20.92 -8.44 -3.70
N SER A 122 -20.97 -9.05 -2.52
CA SER A 122 -20.60 -8.38 -1.28
C SER A 122 -19.11 -8.01 -1.33
N GLU A 123 -18.77 -6.74 -1.12
CA GLU A 123 -17.39 -6.29 -1.07
C GLU A 123 -16.65 -6.97 0.11
N CYS A 124 -15.45 -7.47 -0.16
CA CYS A 124 -14.58 -8.09 0.83
C CYS A 124 -13.13 -7.68 0.61
N GLY A 125 -12.27 -7.94 1.60
CA GLY A 125 -10.88 -7.53 1.55
C GLY A 125 -10.69 -6.01 1.60
N GLU A 126 -9.45 -5.59 1.47
CA GLU A 126 -9.05 -4.19 1.39
C GLU A 126 -8.49 -3.90 0.00
N ALA A 127 -8.69 -2.68 -0.48
CA ALA A 127 -7.97 -2.23 -1.66
C ALA A 127 -6.50 -2.05 -1.27
N THR A 128 -5.60 -2.45 -2.17
CA THR A 128 -4.15 -2.34 -1.96
C THR A 128 -3.51 -1.70 -3.16
N CYS A 129 -2.43 -0.95 -2.97
CA CYS A 129 -1.58 -0.54 -4.07
C CYS A 129 -0.13 -0.85 -3.72
N SER A 130 0.54 -1.64 -4.54
CA SER A 130 1.92 -2.05 -4.34
C SER A 130 2.61 -2.26 -5.68
N GLU A 131 3.89 -1.88 -5.75
CA GLU A 131 4.72 -2.03 -6.96
C GLU A 131 4.09 -1.41 -8.23
N GLY A 132 3.33 -0.30 -8.07
CA GLY A 132 2.65 0.37 -9.18
C GLY A 132 1.42 -0.38 -9.71
N VAL A 133 0.89 -1.33 -8.94
CA VAL A 133 -0.34 -2.05 -9.25
C VAL A 133 -1.33 -1.85 -8.12
N GLN A 134 -2.51 -1.31 -8.46
CA GLN A 134 -3.65 -1.21 -7.57
C GLN A 134 -4.53 -2.46 -7.74
N THR A 135 -4.84 -3.10 -6.62
CA THR A 135 -5.82 -4.18 -6.53
C THR A 135 -7.07 -3.62 -5.87
N ALA A 136 -8.20 -3.66 -6.57
CA ALA A 136 -9.49 -3.27 -6.01
C ALA A 136 -9.91 -4.23 -4.88
N ARG A 137 -10.94 -3.84 -4.11
CA ARG A 137 -11.57 -4.75 -3.15
C ARG A 137 -12.08 -6.00 -3.87
N GLY A 138 -12.00 -7.12 -3.18
CA GLY A 138 -12.56 -8.37 -3.63
C GLY A 138 -14.08 -8.37 -3.59
N THR A 139 -14.69 -9.38 -4.19
CA THR A 139 -16.11 -9.66 -4.00
C THR A 139 -16.31 -11.12 -3.62
N CYS A 140 -17.23 -11.34 -2.69
CA CYS A 140 -17.67 -12.68 -2.31
C CYS A 140 -18.43 -13.33 -3.47
N ASP A 141 -18.22 -14.63 -3.67
CA ASP A 141 -18.82 -15.38 -4.79
C ASP A 141 -20.18 -16.01 -4.44
N GLY A 142 -20.63 -15.90 -3.19
CA GLY A 142 -21.86 -16.52 -2.71
C GLY A 142 -21.75 -18.01 -2.40
N THR A 143 -20.62 -18.64 -2.67
CA THR A 143 -20.45 -20.11 -2.53
C THR A 143 -19.35 -20.51 -1.55
N SER A 144 -18.40 -19.60 -1.32
CA SER A 144 -17.26 -19.78 -0.45
C SER A 144 -17.17 -18.65 0.56
N VAL A 145 -16.33 -18.88 1.58
CA VAL A 145 -16.07 -17.91 2.65
C VAL A 145 -14.76 -17.15 2.41
N GLU A 146 -14.06 -17.47 1.33
CA GLU A 146 -12.80 -16.88 0.93
C GLU A 146 -13.07 -15.63 0.08
N CYS A 147 -12.34 -14.55 0.36
CA CYS A 147 -12.37 -13.36 -0.47
C CYS A 147 -11.38 -13.51 -1.63
N ALA A 148 -11.87 -13.53 -2.86
CA ALA A 148 -11.00 -13.43 -4.03
C ALA A 148 -10.51 -11.98 -4.17
N PRO A 149 -9.22 -11.73 -4.46
CA PRO A 149 -8.73 -10.38 -4.69
C PRO A 149 -9.47 -9.72 -5.86
N GLY A 150 -9.64 -8.40 -5.79
CA GLY A 150 -10.32 -7.63 -6.81
C GLY A 150 -9.51 -7.48 -8.10
N GLU A 151 -10.07 -6.72 -9.03
CA GLU A 151 -9.41 -6.41 -10.30
C GLU A 151 -8.10 -5.65 -10.09
N GLU A 152 -7.06 -6.04 -10.82
CA GLU A 152 -5.76 -5.37 -10.82
C GLU A 152 -5.70 -4.31 -11.92
N THR A 153 -5.24 -3.11 -11.57
CA THR A 153 -5.05 -1.97 -12.46
C THR A 153 -3.62 -1.44 -12.30
N SER A 154 -2.88 -1.34 -13.40
CA SER A 154 -1.56 -0.71 -13.38
C SER A 154 -1.70 0.81 -13.20
N CYS A 155 -0.84 1.41 -12.37
CA CYS A 155 -0.78 2.85 -12.15
C CYS A 155 -0.14 3.62 -13.30
N GLU A 156 0.29 2.93 -14.36
CA GLU A 156 0.93 3.51 -15.54
C GLU A 156 2.12 4.41 -15.16
N THR A 157 1.96 5.73 -15.26
CA THR A 157 3.00 6.72 -14.99
C THR A 157 2.97 7.26 -13.55
N PHE A 158 2.01 6.82 -12.73
CA PHE A 158 1.82 7.27 -11.36
C PHE A 158 2.30 6.23 -10.34
N ALA A 159 2.68 6.71 -9.16
CA ALA A 159 3.00 5.86 -8.02
C ALA A 159 1.73 5.44 -7.27
N CYS A 160 1.90 4.47 -6.37
CA CYS A 160 0.90 4.13 -5.37
C CYS A 160 0.86 5.17 -4.26
N ASP A 161 -0.34 5.64 -3.93
CA ASP A 161 -0.64 6.42 -2.74
C ASP A 161 -0.76 5.48 -1.51
N PRO A 162 0.14 5.58 -0.53
CA PRO A 162 0.11 4.72 0.66
C PRO A 162 -1.05 5.05 1.62
N GLU A 163 -1.64 6.24 1.53
CA GLU A 163 -2.78 6.64 2.36
C GLU A 163 -4.10 6.17 1.74
N ALA A 164 -4.24 6.30 0.42
CA ALA A 164 -5.45 5.90 -0.30
C ALA A 164 -5.46 4.41 -0.71
N ASN A 165 -4.31 3.72 -0.68
CA ASN A 165 -4.13 2.38 -1.25
C ASN A 165 -4.60 2.30 -2.72
N ALA A 166 -4.34 3.36 -3.48
CA ALA A 166 -4.75 3.51 -4.87
C ALA A 166 -3.65 4.22 -5.67
N CYS A 167 -3.72 4.16 -6.99
CA CYS A 167 -2.82 4.95 -7.83
C CYS A 167 -3.08 6.45 -7.65
N PHE A 168 -2.02 7.27 -7.64
CA PHE A 168 -2.21 8.70 -7.83
C PHE A 168 -2.84 8.96 -9.21
N SER A 169 -3.68 9.99 -9.29
CA SER A 169 -4.28 10.45 -10.55
C SER A 169 -3.71 11.79 -11.03
N GLU A 170 -2.98 12.46 -10.15
CA GLU A 170 -2.31 13.73 -10.38
C GLU A 170 -1.03 13.77 -9.54
N CYS A 171 -0.06 14.58 -9.94
CA CYS A 171 1.16 14.78 -9.19
C CYS A 171 1.34 16.26 -8.85
N SER A 172 1.95 16.50 -7.69
CA SER A 172 2.50 17.79 -7.24
C SER A 172 4.00 17.66 -6.95
N GLU A 173 4.48 16.44 -6.70
CA GLU A 173 5.86 16.09 -6.43
C GLU A 173 6.26 14.83 -7.21
N ASP A 174 7.55 14.69 -7.52
CA ASP A 174 8.07 13.55 -8.30
C ASP A 174 7.85 12.19 -7.61
N THR A 175 7.69 12.17 -6.28
CA THR A 175 7.41 10.95 -5.50
C THR A 175 6.02 10.37 -5.76
N GLN A 176 5.13 11.15 -6.38
CA GLN A 176 3.79 10.70 -6.80
C GLN A 176 3.79 10.09 -8.19
N CYS A 177 4.93 10.14 -8.87
CA CYS A 177 5.12 9.54 -10.18
C CYS A 177 5.77 8.17 -10.07
N ALA A 178 5.50 7.32 -11.05
CA ALA A 178 6.15 6.03 -11.18
C ALA A 178 7.68 6.20 -11.27
N LYS A 179 8.39 5.10 -11.06
CA LYS A 179 9.85 5.06 -11.19
C LYS A 179 10.29 5.68 -12.52
N CYS A 180 11.30 6.55 -12.48
CA CYS A 180 11.82 7.28 -13.63
C CYS A 180 10.85 8.27 -14.29
N HIS A 181 9.77 8.65 -13.61
CA HIS A 181 8.91 9.74 -14.03
C HIS A 181 9.11 10.98 -13.15
N VAL A 182 8.95 12.15 -13.75
CA VAL A 182 8.97 13.46 -13.11
C VAL A 182 7.60 14.11 -13.21
N CYS A 183 7.29 14.97 -12.25
CA CYS A 183 6.03 15.68 -12.20
C CYS A 183 6.10 17.02 -12.94
N ASP A 184 5.22 17.21 -13.93
CA ASP A 184 5.06 18.47 -14.67
C ASP A 184 3.91 19.34 -14.11
N GLY A 185 3.54 19.13 -12.84
CA GLY A 185 2.55 19.91 -12.08
C GLY A 185 1.15 19.31 -11.99
N GLU A 186 0.79 18.43 -12.93
CA GLU A 186 -0.45 17.62 -12.87
C GLU A 186 -0.21 16.21 -13.44
N THR A 187 0.66 16.08 -14.42
CA THR A 187 0.96 14.81 -15.11
C THR A 187 2.39 14.33 -14.87
N CYS A 188 2.56 13.01 -14.85
CA CYS A 188 3.87 12.38 -14.79
C CYS A 188 4.41 12.06 -16.19
N SER A 189 5.61 12.51 -16.50
CA SER A 189 6.31 12.24 -17.78
C SER A 189 7.64 11.55 -17.54
N LEU A 190 8.13 10.81 -18.55
CA LEU A 190 9.42 10.11 -18.41
C LEU A 190 10.56 11.13 -18.26
N ALA A 191 11.42 10.88 -17.29
CA ALA A 191 12.62 11.67 -17.08
C ALA A 191 13.60 11.51 -18.27
N PRO A 192 14.46 12.51 -18.51
CA PRO A 192 15.55 12.36 -19.48
C PRO A 192 16.45 11.16 -19.13
N ALA A 193 16.96 10.49 -20.16
CA ALA A 193 17.95 9.42 -19.99
C ALA A 193 19.19 9.94 -19.22
N GLY A 194 19.69 9.14 -18.29
CA GLY A 194 20.79 9.49 -17.39
C GLY A 194 20.37 10.26 -16.14
N THR A 195 19.07 10.53 -15.93
CA THR A 195 18.58 11.20 -14.71
C THR A 195 18.77 10.27 -13.50
N PRO A 196 19.56 10.67 -12.48
CA PRO A 196 19.74 9.87 -11.27
C PRO A 196 18.54 10.01 -10.31
N GLY A 197 18.36 9.02 -9.43
CA GLY A 197 17.28 9.02 -8.44
C GLY A 197 15.94 8.54 -9.00
N LEU A 198 14.83 9.20 -8.65
CA LEU A 198 13.47 8.88 -9.11
C LEU A 198 13.05 7.40 -8.89
N GLY A 199 13.44 6.86 -7.73
CA GLY A 199 13.16 5.46 -7.35
C GLY A 199 14.24 4.45 -7.76
N CYS A 200 15.31 4.91 -8.42
CA CYS A 200 16.54 4.13 -8.62
C CYS A 200 17.49 4.24 -7.42
N GLU A 201 18.41 3.28 -7.30
CA GLU A 201 19.48 3.27 -6.30
C GLU A 201 20.54 4.38 -6.58
N ASP A 202 21.41 4.68 -5.61
CA ASP A 202 22.40 5.77 -5.72
C ASP A 202 23.41 5.58 -6.86
N ASP A 203 23.65 4.33 -7.27
CA ASP A 203 24.51 3.92 -8.38
C ASP A 203 23.74 3.72 -9.70
N GLN A 204 22.47 4.14 -9.75
CA GLN A 204 21.59 3.96 -10.89
C GLN A 204 21.00 5.27 -11.42
N ALA A 205 20.67 5.26 -12.70
CA ALA A 205 19.99 6.32 -13.41
C ALA A 205 18.94 5.75 -14.37
N CYS A 206 17.94 6.57 -14.67
CA CYS A 206 16.85 6.21 -15.56
C CYS A 206 17.31 6.21 -17.02
N ASP A 207 16.94 5.16 -17.76
CA ASP A 207 17.08 5.15 -19.21
C ASP A 207 15.87 5.76 -19.93
N ALA A 208 15.94 5.82 -21.27
CA ALA A 208 14.87 6.36 -22.09
C ALA A 208 13.57 5.51 -22.07
N ALA A 209 13.61 4.29 -21.53
CA ALA A 209 12.46 3.42 -21.36
C ALA A 209 11.84 3.50 -19.95
N GLY A 210 12.46 4.25 -19.03
CA GLY A 210 12.03 4.34 -17.63
C GLY A 210 12.57 3.21 -16.75
N GLU A 211 13.60 2.49 -17.19
CA GLU A 211 14.27 1.47 -16.39
C GLU A 211 15.48 2.05 -15.64
N CYS A 212 15.72 1.57 -14.42
CA CYS A 212 16.95 1.88 -13.71
C CYS A 212 18.10 1.06 -14.32
N LYS A 213 19.11 1.78 -14.80
CA LYS A 213 20.37 1.25 -15.34
C LYS A 213 21.54 1.89 -14.58
N ALA A 214 22.78 1.48 -14.86
CA ALA A 214 23.95 2.01 -14.18
C ALA A 214 24.08 3.53 -14.40
N ALA A 215 24.35 4.28 -13.34
CA ALA A 215 24.57 5.72 -13.40
C ALA A 215 25.89 6.07 -14.09
N ASN A 216 26.05 7.33 -14.47
CA ASN A 216 27.31 7.83 -14.99
C ASN A 216 28.45 7.60 -13.99
N GLY A 217 29.59 7.10 -14.48
CA GLY A 217 30.77 6.75 -13.68
C GLY A 217 30.81 5.30 -13.22
N GLN A 218 29.74 4.53 -13.43
CA GLN A 218 29.71 3.09 -13.17
C GLN A 218 30.31 2.29 -14.33
N GLU A 219 30.77 1.08 -14.03
CA GLU A 219 31.30 0.16 -15.03
C GLU A 219 30.19 -0.33 -15.99
N CYS A 220 30.52 -0.45 -17.28
CA CYS A 220 29.61 -0.95 -18.31
C CYS A 220 30.34 -1.82 -19.33
N THR A 221 29.58 -2.70 -19.99
CA THR A 221 30.08 -3.50 -21.10
C THR A 221 29.44 -3.10 -22.43
N ASP A 222 28.18 -2.68 -22.39
CA ASP A 222 27.41 -2.22 -23.53
C ASP A 222 26.67 -0.91 -23.19
N ALA A 223 26.33 -0.15 -24.22
CA ALA A 223 25.57 1.11 -24.09
C ALA A 223 24.24 0.95 -23.33
N ALA A 224 23.60 -0.22 -23.41
CA ALA A 224 22.33 -0.51 -22.75
C ALA A 224 22.46 -0.72 -21.22
N ASP A 225 23.68 -0.88 -20.71
CA ASP A 225 23.95 -1.01 -19.28
C ASP A 225 23.82 0.35 -18.57
N CYS A 226 23.88 1.45 -19.31
CA CYS A 226 23.95 2.80 -18.79
C CYS A 226 22.59 3.52 -18.88
N GLY A 227 22.22 4.25 -17.84
CA GLY A 227 21.02 5.10 -17.86
C GLY A 227 21.08 6.18 -18.94
N SER A 228 22.28 6.67 -19.24
CA SER A 228 22.51 7.58 -20.38
C SER A 228 22.37 6.91 -21.74
N GLY A 229 22.42 5.57 -21.81
CA GLY A 229 22.54 4.82 -23.06
C GLY A 229 23.93 4.93 -23.71
N ILE A 230 24.95 5.33 -22.95
CA ILE A 230 26.30 5.62 -23.48
C ILE A 230 27.34 4.94 -22.60
N CYS A 231 28.08 3.99 -23.18
CA CYS A 231 29.19 3.29 -22.54
C CYS A 231 30.48 3.63 -23.31
N VAL A 232 31.44 4.28 -22.63
CA VAL A 232 32.70 4.77 -23.21
C VAL A 232 33.84 4.34 -22.28
N ASP A 233 34.86 3.69 -22.83
CA ASP A 233 36.02 3.15 -22.08
C ASP A 233 35.66 2.25 -20.89
N GLY A 234 34.55 1.51 -21.03
CA GLY A 234 34.02 0.62 -19.99
C GLY A 234 33.34 1.35 -18.83
N VAL A 235 33.03 2.65 -18.98
CA VAL A 235 32.36 3.47 -17.98
C VAL A 235 31.14 4.19 -18.59
N CYS A 236 30.02 4.21 -17.86
CA CYS A 236 28.82 4.92 -18.28
C CYS A 236 29.06 6.42 -18.31
N CYS A 237 28.72 7.05 -19.43
CA CYS A 237 29.04 8.46 -19.67
C CYS A 237 27.82 9.34 -19.83
N ASP A 238 27.91 10.59 -19.39
CA ASP A 238 26.86 11.59 -19.53
C ASP A 238 26.58 11.96 -20.99
N THR A 239 27.61 11.94 -21.83
CA THR A 239 27.57 12.32 -23.23
C THR A 239 28.53 11.46 -24.05
N ALA A 240 28.32 11.40 -25.37
CA ALA A 240 29.24 10.71 -26.24
C ALA A 240 30.56 11.48 -26.35
N CYS A 241 31.69 10.79 -26.21
CA CYS A 241 33.00 11.36 -26.48
C CYS A 241 33.28 11.29 -27.98
N ASP A 242 33.25 12.46 -28.63
CA ASP A 242 33.38 12.59 -30.08
C ASP A 242 34.84 12.63 -30.56
N SER A 243 35.80 12.74 -29.63
CA SER A 243 37.24 12.83 -29.95
C SER A 243 38.03 11.70 -29.33
N ALA A 244 39.13 11.33 -30.01
CA ALA A 244 40.06 10.28 -29.60
C ALA A 244 40.84 10.56 -28.31
N CYS A 245 40.68 11.74 -27.72
CA CYS A 245 41.33 12.17 -26.48
C CYS A 245 40.30 12.68 -25.47
N GLN A 246 39.10 12.12 -25.53
CA GLN A 246 38.05 12.31 -24.56
C GLN A 246 37.63 10.94 -24.05
N ALA A 247 37.60 10.80 -22.73
CA ALA A 247 37.29 9.55 -22.07
C ALA A 247 36.35 9.80 -20.91
N CYS A 248 35.63 8.75 -20.49
CA CYS A 248 34.70 8.80 -19.36
C CYS A 248 35.25 8.09 -18.11
N ASN A 249 36.43 7.49 -18.21
CA ASN A 249 37.17 6.87 -17.11
C ASN A 249 38.28 7.78 -16.54
N VAL A 250 38.29 9.07 -16.89
CA VAL A 250 39.29 10.05 -16.40
C VAL A 250 39.20 10.17 -14.88
N GLU A 251 40.32 10.00 -14.19
CA GLU A 251 40.40 10.06 -12.73
C GLU A 251 39.88 11.42 -12.20
N GLY A 252 38.92 11.39 -11.27
CA GLY A 252 38.29 12.59 -10.71
C GLY A 252 37.11 13.14 -11.54
N SER A 253 36.89 12.66 -12.76
CA SER A 253 35.78 13.04 -13.64
C SER A 253 35.04 11.83 -14.22
N ALA A 254 35.10 10.69 -13.53
CA ALA A 254 34.47 9.45 -13.99
C ALA A 254 32.97 9.66 -14.26
N GLY A 255 32.53 9.28 -15.45
CA GLY A 255 31.15 9.45 -15.91
C GLY A 255 30.84 10.75 -16.63
N THR A 256 31.76 11.70 -16.67
CA THR A 256 31.65 12.91 -17.49
C THR A 256 32.66 12.85 -18.62
N CYS A 257 32.19 12.95 -19.86
CA CYS A 257 33.08 12.97 -21.01
C CYS A 257 34.07 14.14 -20.89
N SER A 258 35.34 13.82 -20.62
CA SER A 258 36.36 14.79 -20.24
C SER A 258 37.62 14.56 -21.07
N ASN A 259 38.39 15.63 -21.30
CA ASN A 259 39.66 15.50 -22.02
C ASN A 259 40.64 14.63 -21.21
N VAL A 260 41.25 13.69 -21.92
CA VAL A 260 42.33 12.85 -21.40
C VAL A 260 43.53 13.74 -21.06
N PRO A 261 44.20 13.52 -19.91
CA PRO A 261 45.34 14.33 -19.50
C PRO A 261 46.45 14.40 -20.57
N LEU A 262 47.12 15.56 -20.62
CA LEU A 262 48.24 15.80 -21.53
C LEU A 262 49.32 14.71 -21.39
N GLY A 263 49.70 14.11 -22.52
CA GLY A 263 50.72 13.06 -22.62
C GLY A 263 50.24 11.66 -22.27
N ALA A 264 48.98 11.48 -21.86
CA ALA A 264 48.41 10.16 -21.69
C ALA A 264 47.98 9.54 -23.04
N GLU A 265 47.97 8.20 -23.07
CA GLU A 265 47.43 7.40 -24.15
C GLU A 265 46.03 6.91 -23.78
N ASP A 266 45.10 6.99 -24.71
CA ASP A 266 43.72 6.50 -24.52
C ASP A 266 43.50 5.21 -25.31
N GLY A 267 44.43 4.28 -25.14
CA GLY A 267 44.41 2.85 -25.54
C GLY A 267 43.96 2.49 -26.95
N MET A 268 42.70 2.79 -27.30
CA MET A 268 42.01 2.38 -28.52
C MET A 268 41.95 3.47 -29.61
N ASP A 269 41.84 4.76 -29.25
CA ASP A 269 41.59 5.84 -30.24
C ASP A 269 42.78 6.80 -30.46
N CYS A 270 43.66 6.97 -29.47
CA CYS A 270 44.92 7.72 -29.60
C CYS A 270 46.11 6.84 -29.18
N SER A 271 46.66 6.09 -30.15
CA SER A 271 47.74 5.12 -29.95
C SER A 271 48.90 5.28 -30.95
N ASP A 272 49.95 4.46 -30.80
CA ASP A 272 51.21 4.44 -31.55
C ASP A 272 52.15 5.63 -31.30
N ILE A 273 52.23 6.55 -32.26
CA ILE A 273 53.13 7.71 -32.21
C ILE A 273 52.43 8.96 -31.70
N ASN A 274 51.16 8.84 -31.29
CA ASN A 274 50.34 9.96 -30.87
C ASN A 274 49.94 9.84 -29.40
N VAL A 275 49.79 10.98 -28.74
CA VAL A 275 49.32 11.15 -27.36
C VAL A 275 48.35 12.33 -27.30
N CYS A 276 47.57 12.39 -26.23
CA CYS A 276 46.59 13.46 -26.03
C CYS A 276 47.24 14.77 -25.59
N ASP A 277 46.74 15.89 -26.11
CA ASP A 277 47.25 17.23 -25.81
C ASP A 277 46.58 17.92 -24.59
N GLY A 278 45.66 17.22 -23.91
CA GLY A 278 44.86 17.78 -22.81
C GLY A 278 43.71 18.69 -23.26
N GLU A 279 43.64 19.04 -24.54
CA GLU A 279 42.56 19.84 -25.15
C GLU A 279 41.60 18.97 -25.97
N GLY A 280 41.85 17.65 -26.04
CA GLY A 280 41.01 16.67 -26.74
C GLY A 280 41.52 16.32 -28.15
N ALA A 281 42.72 16.75 -28.53
CA ALA A 281 43.34 16.35 -29.80
C ALA A 281 44.44 15.31 -29.61
N CYS A 282 44.47 14.35 -30.53
CA CYS A 282 45.53 13.35 -30.64
C CYS A 282 46.67 13.91 -31.51
N LYS A 283 47.84 14.15 -30.89
CA LYS A 283 49.00 14.80 -31.51
C LYS A 283 50.26 13.96 -31.35
N LEU A 284 51.32 14.24 -32.10
CA LEU A 284 52.58 13.51 -32.05
C LEU A 284 53.20 13.53 -30.65
N ALA A 285 53.64 12.36 -30.20
CA ALA A 285 54.36 12.16 -28.96
C ALA A 285 55.77 12.76 -28.99
N GLU A 286 56.39 12.88 -27.82
CA GLU A 286 57.78 13.31 -27.68
C GLU A 286 58.73 12.51 -28.61
N GLY A 287 59.66 13.20 -29.25
CA GLY A 287 60.68 12.58 -30.10
C GLY A 287 60.21 12.14 -31.49
N GLN A 288 58.91 12.26 -31.79
CA GLN A 288 58.38 12.01 -33.13
C GLN A 288 58.70 13.14 -34.09
N ARG A 289 58.86 12.81 -35.38
CA ARG A 289 59.24 13.81 -36.39
C ARG A 289 58.08 14.74 -36.70
N CYS A 290 58.32 16.04 -36.59
CA CYS A 290 57.35 17.09 -36.82
C CYS A 290 57.86 18.13 -37.83
N ALA A 291 56.93 18.81 -38.47
CA ALA A 291 57.15 19.94 -39.38
C ALA A 291 56.70 21.27 -38.75
N THR A 292 55.69 21.26 -37.88
CA THR A 292 55.14 22.44 -37.20
C THR A 292 54.83 22.16 -35.73
N ASP A 293 54.85 23.20 -34.90
CA ASP A 293 54.55 23.14 -33.47
C ASP A 293 53.19 22.49 -33.15
N ASP A 294 52.17 22.78 -33.96
CA ASP A 294 50.80 22.25 -33.79
C ASP A 294 50.68 20.73 -33.98
N GLU A 295 51.69 20.08 -34.58
CA GLU A 295 51.69 18.62 -34.75
C GLU A 295 52.05 17.88 -33.45
N CYS A 296 52.67 18.56 -32.49
CA CYS A 296 53.18 17.97 -31.26
C CYS A 296 52.21 18.18 -30.09
N ALA A 297 52.01 17.16 -29.25
CA ALA A 297 51.18 17.29 -28.05
C ALA A 297 51.74 18.33 -27.06
N SER A 298 53.07 18.50 -27.04
CA SER A 298 53.75 19.57 -26.29
C SER A 298 53.54 20.97 -26.87
N GLY A 299 52.94 21.08 -28.06
CA GLY A 299 52.77 22.33 -28.80
C GLY A 299 54.10 22.93 -29.29
N ASN A 300 55.17 22.12 -29.40
CA ASN A 300 56.50 22.59 -29.78
C ASN A 300 57.27 21.55 -30.62
N CYS A 301 57.66 21.96 -31.83
CA CYS A 301 58.50 21.20 -32.73
C CYS A 301 59.92 21.78 -32.74
N LEU A 302 60.90 21.01 -32.22
CA LEU A 302 62.28 21.47 -32.08
C LEU A 302 62.94 21.69 -33.45
N GLY A 303 62.95 22.93 -33.95
CA GLY A 303 63.38 23.27 -35.31
C GLY A 303 64.84 22.95 -35.70
N THR A 304 65.68 22.48 -34.76
CA THR A 304 67.05 22.01 -35.05
C THR A 304 67.13 20.52 -35.33
N VAL A 305 66.19 19.73 -34.80
CA VAL A 305 66.15 18.27 -34.89
C VAL A 305 64.86 17.74 -35.55
N PHE A 306 63.87 18.62 -35.76
CA PHE A 306 62.55 18.33 -36.34
C PHE A 306 61.82 17.23 -35.59
N THR A 307 61.83 17.30 -34.26
CA THR A 307 61.14 16.36 -33.38
C THR A 307 60.35 17.08 -32.29
N CYS A 308 59.26 16.47 -31.83
CA CYS A 308 58.44 17.03 -30.75
C CYS A 308 59.21 17.14 -29.44
N ASP A 309 59.04 18.27 -28.76
CA ASP A 309 59.65 18.58 -27.47
C ASP A 309 59.01 17.78 -26.33
N GLU A 310 59.69 17.71 -25.18
CA GLU A 310 59.22 17.02 -23.98
C GLU A 310 57.90 17.63 -23.47
N ILE A 311 56.97 16.78 -23.08
CA ILE A 311 55.69 17.21 -22.52
C ILE A 311 55.95 17.68 -21.08
N ALA A 312 55.76 18.97 -20.81
CA ALA A 312 55.89 19.52 -19.48
C ALA A 312 54.81 18.91 -18.57
N THR A 313 55.16 17.90 -17.77
CA THR A 313 54.29 17.43 -16.71
C THR A 313 54.14 18.56 -15.68
N PRO A 314 52.94 18.86 -15.19
CA PRO A 314 52.82 19.75 -14.04
C PRO A 314 53.65 19.17 -12.89
N ASP A 315 54.61 19.96 -12.39
CA ASP A 315 55.40 19.63 -11.18
C ASP A 315 54.43 19.26 -10.04
N PRO A 316 54.67 18.16 -9.29
CA PRO A 316 53.78 17.70 -8.23
C PRO A 316 53.58 18.70 -7.08
#